data_AF-A0A1Y5GQ28-F1
#
_entry.id   AF-A0A1Y5GQ28-F1
#
_cell.length_a   1.000
_cell.length_b   1.000
_cell.length_c   1.000
_cell.angle_alpha   90.00
_cell.angle_beta   90.00
_cell.angle_gamma   90.00
#
_symmetry.space_group_name_H-M   'P 1'
#
loop_
_entity.id
_entity.type
_entity.pdbx_description
1 polymer ?
#
loop_
_entity_poly.entity_id
_entity_poly.type
_entity_poly.pdbx_seq_one_letter_code
_entity_poly.pdbx_strand_id
1 'polypeptide(L)'
;MKSISVFLMALLLWGCSSEPEFEHYGVFVKGVNGHQALEGISKRNADEMASRTTQLVIEDNRVRFYIYQKDFSADNVQLQQMDMVSRRTVILDAKVIPRDQADSYVVSAEVMTNELPIFVLTQKTSLLSKTVYMAAAVNVEDYFVDAVLSGKVGNSSRKISDVKDLLKTFPKNARLLEEQAAYVAEQKKRKEELKRQRDELDEATYQETIAAEKAGEPNDVLIAAYDYYLRQFFDGKHKAEFVKKADGLRSKMAADRKKQRKAERKLFSELALSFASAVDKRDVAKISAITLEKSTASRVLKNNLFDRVKVGSTTFASYKLHGNNKDSVQIQLEGGIFMVRAKKVGDKWRINDYAAKSGKWFKNRG
;
A
#
# COMPACT_ATOMS: atom_id res chain seq x y z
N MET A 1 56.38 -4.43 -84.30
CA MET A 1 55.85 -5.29 -83.21
C MET A 1 55.94 -4.51 -81.92
N LYS A 2 54.81 -3.94 -81.50
CA LYS A 2 54.61 -3.11 -80.31
C LYS A 2 53.60 -3.85 -79.46
N SER A 3 53.98 -4.36 -78.29
CA SER A 3 53.05 -4.74 -77.19
C SER A 3 53.77 -5.53 -76.10
N ILE A 4 54.72 -4.90 -75.39
CA ILE A 4 55.16 -5.36 -74.06
C ILE A 4 55.41 -4.10 -73.22
N SER A 5 54.35 -3.45 -72.73
CA SER A 5 54.42 -2.42 -71.68
C SER A 5 53.02 -1.95 -71.26
N VAL A 6 52.17 -2.87 -70.79
CA VAL A 6 50.94 -2.48 -70.06
C VAL A 6 50.66 -3.41 -68.86
N PHE A 7 51.26 -4.60 -68.78
CA PHE A 7 50.96 -5.56 -67.70
C PHE A 7 51.82 -5.43 -66.43
N LEU A 8 52.64 -4.39 -66.30
CA LEU A 8 53.53 -4.18 -65.15
C LEU A 8 53.27 -2.85 -64.40
N MET A 9 52.10 -2.24 -64.60
CA MET A 9 51.63 -1.07 -63.85
C MET A 9 50.31 -1.30 -63.10
N ALA A 10 49.87 -2.55 -62.96
CA ALA A 10 48.67 -2.91 -62.18
C ALA A 10 49.00 -3.60 -60.83
N LEU A 11 50.27 -3.83 -60.51
CA LEU A 11 50.73 -4.52 -59.28
C LEU A 11 51.50 -3.62 -58.30
N LEU A 12 51.50 -2.29 -58.52
CA LEU A 12 52.20 -1.31 -57.67
C LEU A 12 51.29 -0.18 -57.13
N LEU A 13 49.99 -0.45 -56.99
CA LEU A 13 49.04 0.44 -56.29
C LEU A 13 48.25 -0.24 -55.15
N TRP A 14 48.66 -1.44 -54.71
CA TRP A 14 48.21 -2.05 -53.45
C TRP A 14 49.14 -1.68 -52.28
N GLY A 15 49.51 -0.40 -52.24
CA GLY A 15 50.14 0.22 -51.07
C GLY A 15 49.06 0.54 -50.03
N CYS A 16 48.87 -0.39 -49.11
CA CYS A 16 48.49 -0.18 -47.71
C CYS A 16 47.58 1.03 -47.38
N SER A 17 46.27 0.85 -47.51
CA SER A 17 45.39 1.36 -46.45
C SER A 17 45.63 0.47 -45.22
N SER A 18 46.26 1.00 -44.18
CA SER A 18 46.44 0.31 -42.90
C SER A 18 45.15 0.28 -42.06
N GLU A 19 44.04 0.76 -42.61
CA GLU A 19 42.80 0.96 -41.88
C GLU A 19 41.76 -0.14 -42.18
N PRO A 20 40.95 -0.56 -41.20
CA PRO A 20 39.99 -1.68 -41.36
C PRO A 20 38.82 -1.33 -42.29
N GLU A 21 38.56 -2.11 -43.33
CA GLU A 21 37.33 -1.96 -44.13
C GLU A 21 36.17 -2.77 -43.52
N PHE A 22 34.97 -2.17 -43.48
CA PHE A 22 33.78 -2.81 -42.91
C PHE A 22 32.74 -3.11 -43.99
N GLU A 23 32.27 -4.36 -44.04
CA GLU A 23 31.28 -4.82 -45.04
C GLU A 23 29.85 -4.36 -44.73
N HIS A 24 29.56 -4.03 -43.47
CA HIS A 24 28.21 -3.69 -42.99
C HIS A 24 28.22 -2.40 -42.19
N TYR A 25 27.18 -1.58 -42.35
CA TYR A 25 27.01 -0.37 -41.55
C TYR A 25 26.91 -0.71 -40.06
N GLY A 26 27.60 0.06 -39.23
CA GLY A 26 27.65 -0.13 -37.78
C GLY A 26 28.72 0.73 -37.10
N VAL A 27 28.79 0.58 -35.79
CA VAL A 27 29.87 1.12 -34.95
C VAL A 27 30.74 -0.05 -34.53
N PHE A 28 32.06 0.12 -34.60
CA PHE A 28 33.03 -0.93 -34.35
C PHE A 28 34.14 -0.44 -33.43
N VAL A 29 34.74 -1.34 -32.67
CA VAL A 29 35.96 -1.11 -31.89
C VAL A 29 36.96 -2.21 -32.14
N LYS A 30 38.25 -1.92 -31.94
CA LYS A 30 39.27 -2.97 -31.90
C LYS A 30 39.14 -3.72 -30.58
N GLY A 31 38.66 -4.95 -30.64
CA GLY A 31 38.59 -5.87 -29.51
C GLY A 31 39.77 -6.84 -29.48
N VAL A 32 39.75 -7.75 -28.50
CA VAL A 32 40.79 -8.78 -28.32
C VAL A 32 40.90 -9.71 -29.54
N ASN A 33 39.79 -9.95 -30.23
CA ASN A 33 39.70 -10.84 -31.40
C ASN A 33 39.55 -10.07 -32.72
N GLY A 34 40.16 -8.89 -32.82
CA GLY A 34 40.02 -8.00 -33.98
C GLY A 34 38.86 -7.02 -33.86
N HIS A 35 38.42 -6.43 -34.97
CA HIS A 35 37.34 -5.45 -34.94
C HIS A 35 35.98 -6.09 -34.68
N GLN A 36 35.25 -5.57 -33.71
CA GLN A 36 33.97 -6.09 -33.26
C GLN A 36 32.89 -5.01 -33.37
N ALA A 37 31.73 -5.39 -33.91
CA ALA A 37 30.58 -4.51 -33.99
C ALA A 37 29.99 -4.29 -32.58
N LEU A 38 29.65 -3.04 -32.28
CA LEU A 38 28.98 -2.66 -31.06
C LEU A 38 27.46 -2.64 -31.27
N GLU A 39 26.75 -3.15 -30.27
CA GLU A 39 25.30 -3.06 -30.23
C GLU A 39 24.85 -1.79 -29.49
N GLY A 40 23.83 -1.13 -30.01
CA GLY A 40 23.22 0.03 -29.36
C GLY A 40 22.47 -0.39 -28.08
N ILE A 41 22.69 0.34 -26.99
CA ILE A 41 22.04 0.11 -25.69
C ILE A 41 20.83 1.03 -25.57
N SER A 42 19.68 0.42 -25.28
CA SER A 42 18.37 1.08 -25.21
C SER A 42 17.83 1.19 -23.79
N LYS A 43 18.14 0.20 -22.92
CA LYS A 43 17.78 0.21 -21.49
C LYS A 43 19.03 0.20 -20.63
N ARG A 44 18.87 0.65 -19.38
CA ARG A 44 19.95 0.82 -18.39
C ARG A 44 19.93 -0.25 -17.30
N ASN A 45 19.55 -1.49 -17.63
CA ASN A 45 19.66 -2.61 -16.68
C ASN A 45 21.01 -3.31 -16.82
N ALA A 46 21.42 -4.05 -15.78
CA ALA A 46 22.76 -4.66 -15.72
C ALA A 46 23.00 -5.67 -16.87
N ASP A 47 21.97 -6.47 -17.21
CA ASP A 47 22.00 -7.48 -18.27
C ASP A 47 22.27 -6.87 -19.66
N GLU A 48 21.48 -5.87 -20.07
CA GLU A 48 21.65 -5.24 -21.41
C GLU A 48 22.97 -4.49 -21.49
N MET A 49 23.40 -3.84 -20.41
CA MET A 49 24.68 -3.14 -20.40
C MET A 49 25.85 -4.12 -20.50
N ALA A 50 25.83 -5.23 -19.74
CA ALA A 50 26.91 -6.22 -19.77
C ALA A 50 26.97 -6.97 -21.11
N SER A 51 25.84 -7.50 -21.60
CA SER A 51 25.78 -8.27 -22.85
C SER A 51 26.17 -7.46 -24.09
N ARG A 52 25.97 -6.14 -24.08
CA ARG A 52 26.31 -5.24 -25.19
C ARG A 52 27.59 -4.44 -25.01
N THR A 53 28.30 -4.63 -23.90
CA THR A 53 29.62 -4.03 -23.70
C THR A 53 30.68 -4.94 -24.30
N THR A 54 31.47 -4.41 -25.21
CA THR A 54 32.56 -5.16 -25.85
C THR A 54 33.90 -4.85 -25.19
N GLN A 55 34.72 -5.88 -24.95
CA GLN A 55 36.08 -5.66 -24.47
C GLN A 55 36.96 -5.10 -25.60
N LEU A 56 37.48 -3.89 -25.43
CA LEU A 56 38.33 -3.19 -26.38
C LEU A 56 39.81 -3.28 -25.99
N VAL A 57 40.67 -3.07 -26.98
CA VAL A 57 42.13 -2.89 -26.81
C VAL A 57 42.46 -1.40 -27.01
N ILE A 58 43.14 -0.81 -26.03
CA ILE A 58 43.65 0.57 -26.13
C ILE A 58 45.01 0.52 -26.83
N GLU A 59 45.20 1.34 -27.86
CA GLU A 59 46.46 1.45 -28.60
C GLU A 59 46.96 2.88 -28.57
N ASP A 60 48.24 3.08 -28.23
CA ASP A 60 48.87 4.40 -28.11
C ASP A 60 48.16 5.36 -27.14
N ASN A 61 47.67 4.83 -26.02
CA ASN A 61 46.86 5.57 -25.05
C ASN A 61 45.60 6.21 -25.68
N ARG A 62 45.09 5.65 -26.78
CA ARG A 62 43.92 6.15 -27.49
C ARG A 62 42.85 5.08 -27.63
N VAL A 63 41.62 5.49 -27.36
CA VAL A 63 40.44 4.73 -27.72
C VAL A 63 39.99 5.16 -29.12
N ARG A 64 39.59 4.20 -29.95
CA ARG A 64 39.13 4.44 -31.32
C ARG A 64 37.83 3.67 -31.57
N PHE A 65 36.79 4.41 -31.96
CA PHE A 65 35.54 3.87 -32.47
C PHE A 65 35.50 4.12 -33.97
N TYR A 66 35.31 3.06 -34.75
CA TYR A 66 35.14 3.13 -36.19
C TYR A 66 33.66 3.16 -36.50
N ILE A 67 33.21 4.14 -37.27
CA ILE A 67 31.81 4.34 -37.59
C ILE A 67 31.69 4.21 -39.10
N TYR A 68 30.94 3.23 -39.56
CA TYR A 68 30.55 3.11 -40.96
C TYR A 68 29.04 3.26 -40.99
N GLN A 69 28.53 4.44 -41.36
CA GLN A 69 27.10 4.72 -41.32
C GLN A 69 26.73 5.84 -42.28
N LYS A 70 25.71 5.61 -43.10
CA LYS A 70 25.12 6.64 -43.95
C LYS A 70 24.55 7.81 -43.13
N ASP A 71 24.73 9.03 -43.64
CA ASP A 71 24.20 10.26 -43.03
C ASP A 71 24.72 10.51 -41.59
N PHE A 72 25.91 9.99 -41.27
CA PHE A 72 26.57 10.22 -39.98
C PHE A 72 26.87 11.71 -39.78
N SER A 73 26.48 12.23 -38.61
CA SER A 73 26.72 13.62 -38.22
C SER A 73 27.84 13.68 -37.18
N ALA A 74 29.01 14.18 -37.60
CA ALA A 74 30.19 14.34 -36.75
C ALA A 74 29.93 15.24 -35.53
N ASP A 75 29.07 16.24 -35.66
CA ASP A 75 28.72 17.19 -34.59
C ASP A 75 27.81 16.60 -33.50
N ASN A 76 27.23 15.43 -33.74
CA ASN A 76 26.23 14.79 -32.86
C ASN A 76 26.78 13.59 -32.09
N VAL A 77 28.10 13.53 -31.92
CA VAL A 77 28.79 12.47 -31.20
C VAL A 77 29.45 13.00 -29.94
N GLN A 78 29.33 12.24 -28.85
CA GLN A 78 30.06 12.46 -27.62
C GLN A 78 30.70 11.17 -27.15
N LEU A 79 31.98 11.23 -26.81
CA LEU A 79 32.70 10.13 -26.21
C LEU A 79 32.95 10.41 -24.72
N GLN A 80 32.65 9.44 -23.89
CA GLN A 80 32.82 9.54 -22.43
C GLN A 80 33.66 8.37 -21.93
N GLN A 81 34.38 8.62 -20.84
CA GLN A 81 35.06 7.62 -20.05
C GLN A 81 34.40 7.56 -18.67
N MET A 82 34.07 6.38 -18.16
CA MET A 82 33.34 6.25 -16.91
C MET A 82 33.72 5.03 -16.08
N ASP A 83 33.31 5.07 -14.82
CA ASP A 83 33.31 3.93 -13.90
C ASP A 83 31.95 3.82 -13.20
N MET A 84 31.28 2.69 -13.38
CA MET A 84 30.02 2.32 -12.76
C MET A 84 30.13 2.14 -11.24
N VAL A 85 31.31 1.77 -10.73
CA VAL A 85 31.54 1.55 -9.29
C VAL A 85 31.58 2.88 -8.54
N SER A 86 32.48 3.78 -8.95
CA SER A 86 32.63 5.12 -8.36
C SER A 86 31.61 6.14 -8.89
N ARG A 87 30.85 5.78 -9.94
CA ARG A 87 29.92 6.66 -10.67
C ARG A 87 30.57 7.92 -11.22
N ARG A 88 31.88 7.87 -11.48
CA ARG A 88 32.63 8.95 -12.11
C ARG A 88 32.49 8.87 -13.62
N THR A 89 32.34 10.02 -14.26
CA THR A 89 32.27 10.16 -15.71
C THR A 89 33.06 11.39 -16.14
N VAL A 90 33.83 11.25 -17.20
CA VAL A 90 34.58 12.33 -17.85
C VAL A 90 34.21 12.34 -19.33
N ILE A 91 33.94 13.52 -19.87
CA ILE A 91 33.77 13.70 -21.32
C ILE A 91 35.15 13.82 -21.93
N LEU A 92 35.44 13.01 -22.95
CA LEU A 92 36.73 13.03 -23.64
C LEU A 92 36.69 14.05 -24.78
N ASP A 93 37.82 14.73 -25.02
CA ASP A 93 38.01 15.57 -26.20
C ASP A 93 38.24 14.66 -27.43
N ALA A 94 37.16 14.39 -28.15
CA ALA A 94 37.14 13.43 -29.24
C ALA A 94 37.34 14.10 -30.60
N LYS A 95 38.22 13.53 -31.42
CA LYS A 95 38.45 13.91 -32.81
C LYS A 95 37.72 12.96 -33.72
N VAL A 96 36.92 13.53 -34.64
CA VAL A 96 36.24 12.79 -35.71
C VAL A 96 37.03 12.97 -36.99
N ILE A 97 37.50 11.86 -37.57
CA ILE A 97 38.38 11.85 -38.75
C ILE A 97 37.67 11.04 -39.85
N PRO A 98 37.41 11.61 -41.05
CA PRO A 98 36.88 10.86 -42.17
C PRO A 98 37.92 9.85 -42.69
N ARG A 99 37.46 8.72 -43.23
CA ARG A 99 38.29 7.65 -43.77
C ARG A 99 38.14 7.54 -45.29
N ASP A 100 39.03 6.78 -45.92
CA ASP A 100 39.01 6.55 -47.37
C ASP A 100 37.74 5.83 -47.83
N GLN A 101 37.20 4.94 -47.00
CA GLN A 101 35.90 4.31 -47.22
C GLN A 101 34.79 5.36 -47.09
N ALA A 102 33.94 5.48 -48.13
CA ALA A 102 32.79 6.39 -48.09
C ALA A 102 31.88 6.11 -46.87
N ASP A 103 31.27 7.16 -46.31
CA ASP A 103 30.42 7.09 -45.11
C ASP A 103 31.13 6.47 -43.87
N SER A 104 32.46 6.50 -43.84
CA SER A 104 33.29 5.91 -42.78
C SER A 104 34.12 6.96 -42.05
N TYR A 105 34.14 6.86 -40.72
CA TYR A 105 34.77 7.82 -39.81
C TYR A 105 35.46 7.09 -38.65
N VAL A 106 36.49 7.71 -38.08
CA VAL A 106 37.08 7.32 -36.79
C VAL A 106 36.78 8.39 -35.77
N VAL A 107 36.17 8.00 -34.65
CA VAL A 107 36.07 8.83 -33.45
C VAL A 107 37.16 8.36 -32.48
N SER A 108 38.12 9.23 -32.21
CA SER A 108 39.27 8.90 -31.36
C SER A 108 39.46 9.91 -30.25
N ALA A 109 39.89 9.45 -29.08
CA ALA A 109 40.27 10.31 -27.98
C ALA A 109 41.41 9.71 -27.18
N GLU A 110 42.17 10.57 -26.50
CA GLU A 110 43.17 10.14 -25.52
C GLU A 110 42.49 9.62 -24.26
N VAL A 111 43.01 8.52 -23.72
CA VAL A 111 42.54 7.93 -22.47
C VAL A 111 43.04 8.79 -21.32
N MET A 112 42.11 9.34 -20.54
CA MET A 112 42.42 10.27 -19.44
C MET A 112 43.01 9.56 -18.23
N THR A 113 42.47 8.38 -17.88
CA THR A 113 42.91 7.60 -16.72
C THR A 113 42.53 6.13 -16.87
N ASN A 114 43.32 5.22 -16.31
CA ASN A 114 42.98 3.79 -16.28
C ASN A 114 41.94 3.45 -15.21
N GLU A 115 41.60 4.39 -14.31
CA GLU A 115 40.58 4.21 -13.26
C GLU A 115 39.15 4.22 -13.80
N LEU A 116 38.94 4.69 -15.04
CA LEU A 116 37.62 4.77 -15.68
C LEU A 116 37.60 3.77 -16.86
N PRO A 117 37.32 2.49 -16.63
CA PRO A 117 37.59 1.47 -17.64
C PRO A 117 36.55 1.39 -18.77
N ILE A 118 35.42 2.09 -18.64
CA ILE A 118 34.31 2.04 -19.59
C ILE A 118 34.33 3.25 -20.51
N PHE A 119 34.21 3.00 -21.81
CA PHE A 119 34.10 4.00 -22.87
C PHE A 119 32.70 3.97 -23.46
N VAL A 120 32.08 5.15 -23.53
CA VAL A 120 30.70 5.31 -23.97
C VAL A 120 30.65 6.28 -25.15
N LEU A 121 30.35 5.75 -26.33
CA LEU A 121 30.05 6.55 -27.50
C LEU A 121 28.55 6.82 -27.53
N THR A 122 28.16 8.08 -27.39
CA THR A 122 26.77 8.52 -27.53
C THR A 122 26.60 9.19 -28.89
N GLN A 123 25.64 8.70 -29.67
CA GLN A 123 25.24 9.29 -30.94
C GLN A 123 23.82 9.83 -30.80
N LYS A 124 23.64 11.13 -30.99
CA LYS A 124 22.33 11.77 -30.96
C LYS A 124 21.66 11.59 -32.33
N THR A 125 20.55 10.86 -32.36
CA THR A 125 19.79 10.59 -33.60
C THR A 125 18.62 11.57 -33.78
N SER A 126 18.12 12.19 -32.71
CA SER A 126 17.17 13.29 -32.74
C SER A 126 17.23 14.11 -31.45
N LEU A 127 16.36 15.12 -31.30
CA LEU A 127 16.23 15.88 -30.05
C LEU A 127 15.84 15.00 -28.85
N LEU A 128 15.16 13.86 -29.10
CA LEU A 128 14.60 12.97 -28.08
C LEU A 128 15.22 11.57 -28.06
N SER A 129 16.05 11.23 -29.05
CA SER A 129 16.66 9.90 -29.16
C SER A 129 18.19 9.97 -29.22
N LYS A 130 18.80 9.08 -28.44
CA LYS A 130 20.24 8.84 -28.47
C LYS A 130 20.49 7.34 -28.45
N THR A 131 21.46 6.90 -29.25
CA THR A 131 21.98 5.55 -29.20
C THR A 131 23.27 5.58 -28.41
N VAL A 132 23.45 4.61 -27.51
CA VAL A 132 24.62 4.49 -26.67
C VAL A 132 25.35 3.21 -27.06
N TYR A 133 26.66 3.30 -27.29
CA TYR A 133 27.52 2.15 -27.52
C TYR A 133 28.55 2.11 -26.40
N MET A 134 28.76 0.93 -25.82
CA MET A 134 29.67 0.74 -24.69
C MET A 134 30.79 -0.22 -25.04
N ALA A 135 31.99 0.11 -24.60
CA ALA A 135 33.15 -0.75 -24.68
C ALA A 135 33.98 -0.63 -23.40
N ALA A 136 34.72 -1.67 -23.03
CA ALA A 136 35.47 -1.74 -21.78
C ALA A 136 36.93 -2.09 -22.05
N ALA A 137 37.87 -1.41 -21.40
CA ALA A 137 39.30 -1.78 -21.44
C ALA A 137 39.67 -2.89 -20.44
N VAL A 138 38.68 -3.49 -19.78
CA VAL A 138 38.82 -4.54 -18.76
C VAL A 138 37.93 -5.73 -19.11
N ASN A 139 38.10 -6.84 -18.40
CA ASN A 139 37.19 -7.98 -18.51
C ASN A 139 35.76 -7.54 -18.16
N VAL A 140 34.83 -7.72 -19.11
CA VAL A 140 33.44 -7.27 -18.98
C VAL A 140 32.71 -8.02 -17.87
N GLU A 141 32.86 -9.34 -17.80
CA GLU A 141 32.21 -10.16 -16.76
C GLU A 141 32.66 -9.73 -15.37
N ASP A 142 33.98 -9.72 -15.12
CA ASP A 142 34.53 -9.38 -13.81
C ASP A 142 34.12 -7.97 -13.38
N TYR A 143 34.18 -7.00 -14.31
CA TYR A 143 33.85 -5.62 -14.02
C TYR A 143 32.37 -5.42 -13.64
N PHE A 144 31.44 -5.97 -14.42
CA PHE A 144 30.01 -5.82 -14.12
C PHE A 144 29.61 -6.59 -12.86
N VAL A 145 30.22 -7.77 -12.62
CA VAL A 145 30.04 -8.52 -11.38
C VAL A 145 30.54 -7.71 -10.19
N ASP A 146 31.74 -7.13 -10.27
CA ASP A 146 32.28 -6.27 -9.23
C ASP A 146 31.41 -5.04 -9.00
N ALA A 147 30.94 -4.38 -10.06
CA ALA A 147 30.08 -3.21 -9.93
C ALA A 147 28.76 -3.49 -9.22
N VAL A 148 28.12 -4.63 -9.53
CA VAL A 148 26.88 -5.05 -8.88
C VAL A 148 27.13 -5.47 -7.43
N LEU A 149 28.22 -6.19 -7.15
CA LEU A 149 28.50 -6.73 -5.81
C LEU A 149 29.11 -5.69 -4.85
N SER A 150 29.92 -4.75 -5.34
CA SER A 150 30.57 -3.68 -4.57
C SER A 150 29.66 -2.50 -4.26
N GLY A 151 28.52 -2.39 -4.96
CA GLY A 151 27.55 -1.33 -4.76
C GLY A 151 27.06 -1.25 -3.31
N LYS A 152 27.58 -0.27 -2.54
CA LYS A 152 27.03 0.13 -1.23
C LYS A 152 25.67 0.81 -1.42
N VAL A 153 24.65 0.07 -1.83
CA VAL A 153 23.29 0.62 -1.92
C VAL A 153 22.47 0.00 -0.80
N GLY A 154 22.02 0.85 0.13
CA GLY A 154 21.22 0.51 1.31
C GLY A 154 19.81 -0.02 1.03
N ASN A 155 19.61 -0.73 -0.08
CA ASN A 155 18.37 -1.39 -0.41
C ASN A 155 18.68 -2.75 -1.07
N SER A 156 18.70 -3.82 -0.25
CA SER A 156 19.09 -5.18 -0.65
C SER A 156 18.27 -5.74 -1.82
N SER A 157 17.03 -5.27 -2.00
CA SER A 157 16.16 -5.69 -3.10
C SER A 157 16.67 -5.27 -4.49
N ARG A 158 17.24 -4.07 -4.63
CA ARG A 158 17.75 -3.57 -5.92
C ARG A 158 19.02 -4.31 -6.33
N LYS A 159 19.95 -4.50 -5.39
CA LYS A 159 21.18 -5.29 -5.60
C LYS A 159 20.83 -6.68 -6.13
N ILE A 160 19.84 -7.35 -5.53
CA ILE A 160 19.42 -8.69 -5.97
C ILE A 160 18.69 -8.68 -7.32
N SER A 161 17.97 -7.61 -7.66
CA SER A 161 17.44 -7.46 -9.02
C SER A 161 18.58 -7.39 -10.04
N ASP A 162 19.60 -6.58 -9.77
CA ASP A 162 20.75 -6.42 -10.66
C ASP A 162 21.57 -7.74 -10.74
N VAL A 163 21.73 -8.47 -9.63
CA VAL A 163 22.33 -9.83 -9.63
C VAL A 163 21.53 -10.80 -10.50
N LYS A 164 20.20 -10.81 -10.38
CA LYS A 164 19.32 -11.68 -11.20
C LYS A 164 19.37 -11.32 -12.69
N ASP A 165 19.43 -10.03 -13.00
CA ASP A 165 19.58 -9.56 -14.36
C ASP A 165 20.94 -9.99 -14.91
N LEU A 166 22.02 -9.77 -14.17
CA LEU A 166 23.36 -10.12 -14.62
C LEU A 166 23.58 -11.64 -14.76
N LEU A 167 22.89 -12.47 -13.97
CA LEU A 167 22.86 -13.93 -14.14
C LEU A 167 22.21 -14.40 -15.45
N LYS A 168 21.46 -13.56 -16.18
CA LYS A 168 20.98 -13.89 -17.52
C LYS A 168 22.12 -13.87 -18.54
N THR A 169 23.02 -12.88 -18.42
CA THR A 169 24.24 -12.77 -19.24
C THR A 169 25.31 -13.76 -18.78
N PHE A 170 25.56 -13.87 -17.46
CA PHE A 170 26.62 -14.71 -16.88
C PHE A 170 26.05 -15.80 -15.93
N PRO A 171 25.33 -16.81 -16.46
CA PRO A 171 24.57 -17.77 -15.64
C PRO A 171 25.44 -18.70 -14.80
N LYS A 172 26.73 -18.82 -15.11
CA LYS A 172 27.68 -19.69 -14.40
C LYS A 172 28.59 -18.94 -13.43
N ASN A 173 28.42 -17.62 -13.28
CA ASN A 173 29.29 -16.84 -12.40
C ASN A 173 29.05 -17.21 -10.93
N ALA A 174 30.05 -17.81 -10.30
CA ALA A 174 29.93 -18.36 -8.95
C ALA A 174 29.58 -17.30 -7.90
N ARG A 175 30.11 -16.08 -8.03
CA ARG A 175 29.90 -14.99 -7.07
C ARG A 175 28.46 -14.47 -7.11
N LEU A 176 27.87 -14.35 -8.32
CA LEU A 176 26.47 -13.96 -8.47
C LEU A 176 25.51 -15.02 -7.94
N LEU A 177 25.80 -16.31 -8.18
CA LEU A 177 25.02 -17.43 -7.65
C LEU A 177 25.07 -17.50 -6.12
N GLU A 178 26.25 -17.28 -5.53
CA GLU A 178 26.43 -17.22 -4.08
C GLU A 178 25.61 -16.09 -3.45
N GLU A 179 25.67 -14.88 -4.01
CA GLU A 179 24.90 -13.73 -3.53
C GLU A 179 23.38 -14.00 -3.62
N GLN A 180 22.92 -14.60 -4.74
CA GLN A 180 21.51 -14.97 -4.89
C GLN A 180 21.08 -16.01 -3.85
N ALA A 181 21.89 -17.03 -3.61
CA ALA A 181 21.61 -18.08 -2.64
C ALA A 181 21.60 -17.54 -1.19
N ALA A 182 22.56 -16.68 -0.85
CA ALA A 182 22.63 -16.02 0.45
C ALA A 182 21.38 -15.20 0.73
N TYR A 183 20.91 -14.41 -0.25
CA TYR A 183 19.68 -13.63 -0.12
C TYR A 183 18.44 -14.53 0.06
N VAL A 184 18.32 -15.61 -0.72
CA VAL A 184 17.19 -16.55 -0.57
C VAL A 184 17.17 -17.18 0.82
N ALA A 185 18.34 -17.57 1.34
CA ALA A 185 18.48 -18.10 2.70
C ALA A 185 18.11 -17.06 3.77
N GLU A 186 18.55 -15.81 3.62
CA GLU A 186 18.20 -14.70 4.52
C GLU A 186 16.69 -14.42 4.52
N GLN A 187 16.06 -14.35 3.34
CA GLN A 187 14.61 -14.14 3.23
C GLN A 187 13.82 -15.29 3.85
N LYS A 188 14.28 -16.54 3.70
CA LYS A 188 13.66 -17.69 4.34
C LYS A 188 13.74 -17.58 5.87
N LYS A 189 14.93 -17.30 6.41
CA LYS A 189 15.13 -17.08 7.86
C LYS A 189 14.26 -15.93 8.38
N ARG A 190 14.21 -14.81 7.66
CA ARG A 190 13.39 -13.65 8.03
C ARG A 190 11.90 -13.98 8.02
N LYS A 191 11.43 -14.74 7.04
CA LYS A 191 10.03 -15.18 6.98
C LYS A 191 9.69 -16.11 8.15
N GLU A 192 10.59 -17.02 8.49
CA GLU A 192 10.43 -17.92 9.65
C GLU A 192 10.41 -17.14 10.97
N GLU A 193 11.31 -16.17 11.13
CA GLU A 193 11.36 -15.30 12.31
C GLU A 193 10.11 -14.42 12.44
N LEU A 194 9.65 -13.79 11.36
CA LEU A 194 8.40 -13.02 11.35
C LEU A 194 7.19 -13.88 11.69
N LYS A 195 7.16 -15.13 11.22
CA LYS A 195 6.11 -16.09 11.57
C LYS A 195 6.16 -16.41 13.06
N ARG A 196 7.35 -16.65 13.61
CA ARG A 196 7.54 -16.92 15.04
C ARG A 196 7.08 -15.74 15.90
N GLN A 197 7.50 -14.52 15.57
CA GLN A 197 7.07 -13.31 16.27
C GLN A 197 5.56 -13.11 16.22
N ARG A 198 4.94 -13.41 15.06
CA ARG A 198 3.48 -13.36 14.91
C ARG A 198 2.79 -14.39 15.79
N ASP A 199 3.30 -15.62 15.84
CA ASP A 199 2.78 -16.70 16.67
C ASP A 199 2.92 -16.40 18.18
N GLU A 200 4.04 -15.81 18.60
CA GLU A 200 4.27 -15.37 19.99
C GLU A 200 3.31 -14.25 20.40
N LEU A 201 3.07 -13.28 19.50
CA LEU A 201 2.14 -12.19 19.75
C LEU A 201 0.67 -12.65 19.76
N ASP A 202 0.31 -13.59 18.88
CA ASP A 202 -1.00 -14.26 18.88
C ASP A 202 -1.26 -14.89 20.25
N GLU A 203 -0.33 -15.72 20.73
CA GLU A 203 -0.44 -16.39 22.04
C GLU A 203 -0.51 -15.39 23.21
N ALA A 204 0.33 -14.35 23.21
CA ALA A 204 0.30 -13.33 24.25
C ALA A 204 -1.06 -12.61 24.32
N THR A 205 -1.58 -12.18 23.16
CA THR A 205 -2.88 -11.47 23.08
C THR A 205 -4.03 -12.39 23.51
N TYR A 206 -3.94 -13.68 23.17
CA TYR A 206 -4.89 -14.69 23.64
C TYR A 206 -4.90 -14.76 25.17
N GLN A 207 -3.74 -14.96 25.79
CA GLN A 207 -3.61 -15.10 27.25
C GLN A 207 -4.08 -13.84 28.00
N GLU A 208 -3.76 -12.65 27.50
CA GLU A 208 -4.25 -11.38 28.07
C GLU A 208 -5.78 -11.29 28.05
N THR A 209 -6.40 -11.65 26.92
CA THR A 209 -7.87 -11.62 26.79
C THR A 209 -8.54 -12.62 27.73
N ILE A 210 -7.95 -13.82 27.88
CA ILE A 210 -8.43 -14.84 28.83
C ILE A 210 -8.27 -14.37 30.29
N ALA A 211 -7.18 -13.67 30.61
CA ALA A 211 -6.98 -13.11 31.94
C ALA A 211 -8.02 -12.04 32.28
N ALA A 212 -8.33 -11.14 31.32
CA ALA A 212 -9.40 -10.16 31.46
C ALA A 212 -10.77 -10.82 31.70
N GLU A 213 -11.07 -11.91 31.00
CA GLU A 213 -12.28 -12.70 31.23
C GLU A 213 -12.33 -13.24 32.66
N LYS A 214 -11.23 -13.81 33.17
CA LYS A 214 -11.13 -14.34 34.53
C LYS A 214 -11.21 -13.25 35.62
N ALA A 215 -10.73 -12.05 35.32
CA ALA A 215 -10.82 -10.90 36.22
C ALA A 215 -12.26 -10.35 36.34
N GLY A 216 -13.19 -10.82 35.51
CA GLY A 216 -14.59 -10.40 35.56
C GLY A 216 -14.83 -9.04 34.90
N GLU A 217 -14.04 -8.69 33.88
CA GLU A 217 -14.22 -7.46 33.12
C GLU A 217 -15.65 -7.35 32.55
N PRO A 218 -16.20 -6.13 32.41
CA PRO A 218 -17.53 -5.92 31.83
C PRO A 218 -17.67 -6.52 30.43
N ASN A 219 -18.86 -7.06 30.12
CA ASN A 219 -19.09 -7.77 28.85
C ASN A 219 -18.80 -6.93 27.59
N ASP A 220 -19.01 -5.62 27.64
CA ASP A 220 -18.69 -4.70 26.54
C ASP A 220 -17.19 -4.53 26.33
N VAL A 221 -16.41 -4.51 27.41
CA VAL A 221 -14.93 -4.52 27.37
C VAL A 221 -14.44 -5.84 26.79
N LEU A 222 -14.99 -6.97 27.24
CA LEU A 222 -14.63 -8.30 26.73
C LEU A 222 -14.95 -8.46 25.23
N ILE A 223 -16.10 -7.97 24.76
CA ILE A 223 -16.41 -7.97 23.32
C ILE A 223 -15.38 -7.15 22.53
N ALA A 224 -15.01 -5.97 23.02
CA ALA A 224 -14.02 -5.14 22.35
C ALA A 224 -12.64 -5.84 22.25
N ALA A 225 -12.24 -6.56 23.31
CA ALA A 225 -11.01 -7.36 23.32
C ALA A 225 -11.07 -8.53 22.31
N TYR A 226 -12.18 -9.29 22.28
CA TYR A 226 -12.36 -10.35 21.28
C TYR A 226 -12.33 -9.80 19.84
N ASP A 227 -13.02 -8.68 19.58
CA ASP A 227 -13.05 -8.05 18.26
C ASP A 227 -11.69 -7.45 17.86
N TYR A 228 -10.89 -7.01 18.82
CA TYR A 228 -9.51 -6.59 18.57
C TYR A 228 -8.65 -7.79 18.13
N TYR A 229 -8.66 -8.88 18.90
CA TYR A 229 -7.91 -10.09 18.57
C TYR A 229 -8.29 -10.62 17.18
N LEU A 230 -9.60 -10.75 16.89
CA LEU A 230 -10.08 -11.31 15.61
C LEU A 230 -9.70 -10.45 14.39
N ARG A 231 -9.46 -9.14 14.57
CA ARG A 231 -8.96 -8.25 13.52
C ARG A 231 -7.45 -8.38 13.31
N GLN A 232 -6.69 -8.48 14.39
CA GLN A 232 -5.22 -8.59 14.33
C GLN A 232 -4.77 -9.99 13.87
N PHE A 233 -5.47 -11.03 14.33
CA PHE A 233 -5.14 -12.43 14.11
C PHE A 233 -6.28 -13.15 13.37
N PHE A 234 -6.62 -12.67 12.17
CA PHE A 234 -7.73 -13.19 11.36
C PHE A 234 -7.56 -14.65 10.91
N ASP A 235 -6.33 -15.15 10.92
CA ASP A 235 -5.87 -16.51 10.66
C ASP A 235 -5.13 -17.11 11.88
N GLY A 236 -5.29 -16.49 13.05
CA GLY A 236 -4.65 -16.90 14.30
C GLY A 236 -5.15 -18.23 14.84
N LYS A 237 -4.35 -18.86 15.71
CA LYS A 237 -4.60 -20.20 16.24
C LYS A 237 -5.90 -20.28 17.06
N HIS A 238 -6.24 -19.20 17.77
CA HIS A 238 -7.38 -19.16 18.70
C HIS A 238 -8.63 -18.49 18.12
N LYS A 239 -8.62 -18.14 16.83
CA LYS A 239 -9.74 -17.48 16.15
C LYS A 239 -11.09 -18.16 16.40
N ALA A 240 -11.16 -19.47 16.21
CA ALA A 240 -12.42 -20.22 16.33
C ALA A 240 -12.99 -20.15 17.75
N GLU A 241 -12.11 -20.19 18.77
CA GLU A 241 -12.51 -20.05 20.16
C GLU A 241 -13.07 -18.65 20.42
N PHE A 242 -12.37 -17.60 20.00
CA PHE A 242 -12.80 -16.22 20.25
C PHE A 242 -14.07 -15.83 19.50
N VAL A 243 -14.29 -16.35 18.29
CA VAL A 243 -15.58 -16.21 17.58
C VAL A 243 -16.71 -16.79 18.45
N LYS A 244 -16.55 -18.03 18.92
CA LYS A 244 -17.57 -18.69 19.74
C LYS A 244 -17.84 -17.94 21.05
N LYS A 245 -16.79 -17.45 21.72
CA LYS A 245 -16.93 -16.66 22.95
C LYS A 245 -17.64 -15.32 22.72
N ALA A 246 -17.22 -14.58 21.69
CA ALA A 246 -17.83 -13.30 21.34
C ALA A 246 -19.33 -13.46 21.01
N ASP A 247 -19.67 -14.46 20.21
CA ASP A 247 -21.06 -14.72 19.82
C ASP A 247 -21.93 -15.20 20.99
N GLY A 248 -21.37 -16.05 21.86
CA GLY A 248 -22.01 -16.47 23.10
C GLY A 248 -22.30 -15.27 24.02
N LEU A 249 -21.32 -14.39 24.19
CA LEU A 249 -21.45 -13.19 25.02
C LEU A 249 -22.47 -12.20 24.46
N ARG A 250 -22.44 -11.94 23.14
CA ARG A 250 -23.43 -11.11 22.44
C ARG A 250 -24.84 -11.67 22.61
N SER A 251 -25.01 -12.98 22.48
CA SER A 251 -26.29 -13.65 22.66
C SER A 251 -26.82 -13.50 24.08
N LYS A 252 -25.96 -13.64 25.09
CA LYS A 252 -26.29 -13.39 26.50
C LYS A 252 -26.72 -11.95 26.74
N MET A 253 -25.95 -10.97 26.26
CA MET A 253 -26.29 -9.55 26.37
C MET A 253 -27.61 -9.21 25.66
N ALA A 254 -27.88 -9.81 24.51
CA ALA A 254 -29.14 -9.63 23.79
C ALA A 254 -30.32 -10.22 24.56
N ALA A 255 -30.16 -11.40 25.17
CA ALA A 255 -31.16 -12.02 26.02
C ALA A 255 -31.45 -11.18 27.27
N ASP A 256 -30.41 -10.68 27.94
CA ASP A 256 -30.53 -9.82 29.12
C ASP A 256 -31.25 -8.51 28.78
N ARG A 257 -30.90 -7.86 27.65
CA ARG A 257 -31.61 -6.68 27.15
C ARG A 257 -33.08 -6.98 26.84
N LYS A 258 -33.38 -8.14 26.26
CA LYS A 258 -34.77 -8.57 25.99
C LYS A 258 -35.56 -8.76 27.29
N LYS A 259 -34.95 -9.39 28.30
CA LYS A 259 -35.54 -9.58 29.64
C LYS A 259 -35.80 -8.24 30.32
N GLN A 260 -34.83 -7.33 30.31
CA GLN A 260 -34.95 -5.98 30.83
C GLN A 260 -36.09 -5.21 30.13
N ARG A 261 -36.13 -5.21 28.79
CA ARG A 261 -37.19 -4.53 28.02
C ARG A 261 -38.59 -5.08 28.34
N LYS A 262 -38.72 -6.39 28.60
CA LYS A 262 -39.99 -7.02 29.01
C LYS A 262 -40.41 -6.54 30.41
N ALA A 263 -39.46 -6.46 31.35
CA ALA A 263 -39.71 -5.95 32.69
C ALA A 263 -40.09 -4.45 32.67
N GLU A 264 -39.35 -3.63 31.91
CA GLU A 264 -39.66 -2.21 31.69
C GLU A 264 -41.04 -2.02 31.06
N ARG A 265 -41.37 -2.80 30.01
CA ARG A 265 -42.70 -2.75 29.38
C ARG A 265 -43.81 -3.06 30.38
N LYS A 266 -43.63 -4.10 31.20
CA LYS A 266 -44.62 -4.47 32.24
C LYS A 266 -44.78 -3.34 33.26
N LEU A 267 -43.68 -2.83 33.80
CA LEU A 267 -43.66 -1.73 34.76
C LEU A 267 -44.36 -0.47 34.23
N PHE A 268 -44.03 -0.05 33.01
CA PHE A 268 -44.61 1.15 32.40
C PHE A 268 -46.07 0.95 32.01
N SER A 269 -46.44 -0.25 31.57
CA SER A 269 -47.84 -0.62 31.35
C SER A 269 -48.65 -0.52 32.64
N GLU A 270 -48.19 -1.14 33.73
CA GLU A 270 -48.88 -1.09 35.03
C GLU A 270 -49.01 0.35 35.55
N LEU A 271 -47.95 1.15 35.44
CA LEU A 271 -47.97 2.56 35.86
C LEU A 271 -49.00 3.38 35.08
N ALA A 272 -48.99 3.30 33.74
CA ALA A 272 -49.86 4.09 32.89
C ALA A 272 -51.33 3.65 32.97
N LEU A 273 -51.60 2.34 33.04
CA LEU A 273 -52.95 1.80 33.20
C LEU A 273 -53.50 2.10 34.60
N SER A 274 -52.67 2.03 35.65
CA SER A 274 -53.08 2.43 36.99
C SER A 274 -53.48 3.90 37.04
N PHE A 275 -52.80 4.76 36.30
CA PHE A 275 -53.16 6.18 36.21
C PHE A 275 -54.44 6.39 35.44
N ALA A 276 -54.58 5.78 34.26
CA ALA A 276 -55.80 5.92 33.48
C ALA A 276 -57.04 5.41 34.24
N SER A 277 -56.93 4.26 34.92
CA SER A 277 -58.03 3.74 35.75
C SER A 277 -58.34 4.64 36.95
N ALA A 278 -57.32 5.21 37.61
CA ALA A 278 -57.53 6.14 38.72
C ALA A 278 -58.21 7.44 38.25
N VAL A 279 -57.91 7.92 37.05
CA VAL A 279 -58.61 9.06 36.43
C VAL A 279 -60.08 8.71 36.15
N ASP A 280 -60.34 7.55 35.52
CA ASP A 280 -61.69 7.11 35.18
C ASP A 280 -62.58 6.93 36.42
N LYS A 281 -62.01 6.39 37.50
CA LYS A 281 -62.69 6.22 38.80
C LYS A 281 -62.69 7.46 39.69
N ARG A 282 -62.04 8.56 39.27
CA ARG A 282 -61.82 9.77 40.08
C ARG A 282 -61.15 9.50 41.44
N ASP A 283 -60.21 8.55 41.49
CA ASP A 283 -59.48 8.14 42.70
C ASP A 283 -58.32 9.10 43.01
N VAL A 284 -58.61 10.13 43.81
CA VAL A 284 -57.66 11.18 44.21
C VAL A 284 -56.45 10.63 44.97
N ALA A 285 -56.66 9.62 45.83
CA ALA A 285 -55.60 9.03 46.63
C ALA A 285 -54.60 8.28 45.75
N LYS A 286 -55.09 7.46 44.81
CA LYS A 286 -54.23 6.74 43.88
C LYS A 286 -53.50 7.67 42.93
N ILE A 287 -54.16 8.70 42.39
CA ILE A 287 -53.52 9.73 41.55
C ILE A 287 -52.36 10.40 42.31
N SER A 288 -52.62 10.85 43.54
CA SER A 288 -51.59 11.49 44.37
C SER A 288 -50.42 10.54 44.67
N ALA A 289 -50.71 9.24 44.87
CA ALA A 289 -49.70 8.24 45.18
C ALA A 289 -48.78 7.87 44.00
N ILE A 290 -49.22 7.99 42.75
CA ILE A 290 -48.47 7.57 41.55
C ILE A 290 -47.92 8.74 40.72
N THR A 291 -48.34 9.97 41.02
CA THR A 291 -47.88 11.18 40.34
C THR A 291 -46.80 11.91 41.14
N LEU A 292 -46.08 12.81 40.47
CA LEU A 292 -45.19 13.77 41.11
C LEU A 292 -46.04 14.89 41.73
N GLU A 293 -45.74 15.29 42.96
CA GLU A 293 -46.45 16.39 43.63
C GLU A 293 -46.43 17.67 42.78
N LYS A 294 -47.54 18.41 42.78
CA LYS A 294 -47.72 19.69 42.04
C LYS A 294 -47.56 19.61 40.51
N SER A 295 -47.45 18.42 39.94
CA SER A 295 -47.37 18.20 38.49
C SER A 295 -48.73 18.30 37.79
N THR A 296 -48.73 18.46 36.46
CA THR A 296 -49.96 18.46 35.64
C THR A 296 -50.78 17.20 35.90
N ALA A 297 -50.12 16.04 35.97
CA ALA A 297 -50.77 14.77 36.25
C ALA A 297 -51.39 14.69 37.65
N SER A 298 -50.77 15.27 38.68
CA SER A 298 -51.35 15.30 40.03
C SER A 298 -52.64 16.12 40.13
N ARG A 299 -52.86 17.05 39.18
CA ARG A 299 -54.02 17.94 39.11
C ARG A 299 -55.04 17.50 38.05
N VAL A 300 -54.92 16.29 37.52
CA VAL A 300 -55.73 15.78 36.38
C VAL A 300 -57.24 15.96 36.55
N LEU A 301 -57.78 15.73 37.76
CA LEU A 301 -59.21 15.87 38.04
C LEU A 301 -59.67 17.33 38.18
N LYS A 302 -58.76 18.29 38.38
CA LYS A 302 -59.09 19.72 38.43
C LYS A 302 -59.18 20.35 37.03
N ASN A 303 -58.68 19.67 36.00
CA ASN A 303 -58.57 20.22 34.65
C ASN A 303 -59.85 20.04 33.80
N ASN A 304 -60.95 19.49 34.37
CA ASN A 304 -62.27 19.22 33.74
C ASN A 304 -62.23 18.53 32.36
N LEU A 305 -61.08 17.98 31.95
CA LEU A 305 -60.83 17.44 30.61
C LEU A 305 -61.58 16.12 30.39
N PHE A 306 -61.74 15.33 31.46
CA PHE A 306 -62.38 14.02 31.45
C PHE A 306 -63.86 14.04 31.85
N ASP A 307 -64.40 15.22 32.19
CA ASP A 307 -65.85 15.37 32.39
C ASP A 307 -66.61 15.33 31.05
N ARG A 308 -65.90 15.58 29.93
CA ARG A 308 -66.44 15.61 28.57
C ARG A 308 -66.05 14.40 27.72
N VAL A 309 -65.05 13.63 28.14
CA VAL A 309 -64.48 12.52 27.36
C VAL A 309 -64.16 11.35 28.27
N LYS A 310 -64.75 10.19 27.98
CA LYS A 310 -64.46 8.93 28.67
C LYS A 310 -62.99 8.55 28.45
N VAL A 311 -62.32 8.06 29.50
CA VAL A 311 -60.93 7.60 29.41
C VAL A 311 -60.79 6.42 28.44
N GLY A 312 -61.84 5.62 28.24
CA GLY A 312 -61.94 4.58 27.20
C GLY A 312 -61.05 3.36 27.43
N SER A 313 -61.00 2.45 26.45
CA SER A 313 -60.09 1.29 26.48
C SER A 313 -58.64 1.78 26.50
N THR A 314 -57.89 1.40 27.54
CA THR A 314 -56.50 1.78 27.70
C THR A 314 -55.63 0.57 27.40
N THR A 315 -55.20 0.46 26.14
CA THR A 315 -54.19 -0.53 25.74
C THR A 315 -52.83 0.16 25.74
N PHE A 316 -51.81 -0.52 26.27
CA PHE A 316 -50.43 -0.06 26.18
C PHE A 316 -49.89 -0.28 24.76
N ALA A 317 -49.56 0.82 24.06
CA ALA A 317 -48.99 0.75 22.72
C ALA A 317 -47.46 0.62 22.77
N SER A 318 -46.79 1.62 23.34
CA SER A 318 -45.33 1.74 23.30
C SER A 318 -44.78 2.57 24.46
N TYR A 319 -43.47 2.57 24.61
CA TYR A 319 -42.77 3.53 25.47
C TYR A 319 -41.45 3.96 24.84
N LYS A 320 -40.97 5.13 25.26
CA LYS A 320 -39.67 5.69 24.88
C LYS A 320 -39.01 6.29 26.11
N LEU A 321 -37.80 5.80 26.43
CA LEU A 321 -36.96 6.40 27.45
C LEU A 321 -36.24 7.64 26.89
N HIS A 322 -36.06 8.64 27.75
CA HIS A 322 -35.46 9.95 27.46
C HIS A 322 -34.46 10.34 28.56
N GLY A 323 -33.55 11.26 28.23
CA GLY A 323 -32.50 11.76 29.13
C GLY A 323 -31.22 10.91 29.06
N ASN A 324 -30.07 11.52 29.34
CA ASN A 324 -28.75 10.87 29.30
C ASN A 324 -28.69 9.65 30.23
N ASN A 325 -29.37 9.75 31.38
CA ASN A 325 -29.43 8.68 32.38
C ASN A 325 -30.70 7.82 32.25
N LYS A 326 -31.47 7.98 31.17
CA LYS A 326 -32.76 7.31 30.95
C LYS A 326 -33.72 7.43 32.15
N ASP A 327 -33.73 8.60 32.77
CA ASP A 327 -34.50 8.91 33.98
C ASP A 327 -35.93 9.40 33.68
N SER A 328 -36.28 9.52 32.41
CA SER A 328 -37.58 9.99 31.94
C SER A 328 -38.17 9.00 30.93
N VAL A 329 -39.49 8.83 30.93
CA VAL A 329 -40.19 7.94 30.00
C VAL A 329 -41.44 8.61 29.46
N GLN A 330 -41.68 8.43 28.17
CA GLN A 330 -42.96 8.71 27.52
C GLN A 330 -43.63 7.39 27.17
N ILE A 331 -44.85 7.20 27.65
CA ILE A 331 -45.64 5.99 27.49
C ILE A 331 -46.84 6.33 26.60
N GLN A 332 -47.05 5.56 25.54
CA GLN A 332 -48.18 5.73 24.63
C GLN A 332 -49.27 4.72 24.93
N LEU A 333 -50.50 5.20 24.93
CA LEU A 333 -51.71 4.43 25.15
C LEU A 333 -52.67 4.61 23.97
N GLU A 334 -53.56 3.65 23.74
CA GLU A 334 -54.56 3.70 22.67
C GLU A 334 -55.88 4.37 23.09
N GLY A 335 -56.01 4.74 24.36
CA GLY A 335 -57.23 5.27 24.97
C GLY A 335 -57.42 6.78 24.85
N GLY A 336 -58.39 7.28 25.63
CA GLY A 336 -58.70 8.70 25.78
C GLY A 336 -57.55 9.48 26.41
N ILE A 337 -56.83 8.90 27.37
CA ILE A 337 -55.44 9.29 27.65
C ILE A 337 -54.56 8.53 26.67
N PHE A 338 -53.87 9.24 25.77
CA PHE A 338 -53.02 8.60 24.75
C PHE A 338 -51.53 8.72 25.06
N MET A 339 -51.15 9.57 26.01
CA MET A 339 -49.76 9.74 26.43
C MET A 339 -49.68 9.97 27.93
N VAL A 340 -48.71 9.32 28.56
CA VAL A 340 -48.31 9.54 29.96
C VAL A 340 -46.81 9.76 29.98
N ARG A 341 -46.34 10.76 30.72
CA ARG A 341 -44.91 10.97 30.97
C ARG A 341 -44.62 10.72 32.42
N ALA A 342 -43.53 10.03 32.69
CA ALA A 342 -43.06 9.77 34.03
C ALA A 342 -41.57 10.05 34.16
N LYS A 343 -41.16 10.41 35.36
CA LYS A 343 -39.77 10.60 35.76
C LYS A 343 -39.42 9.66 36.90
N LYS A 344 -38.19 9.15 36.91
CA LYS A 344 -37.64 8.36 38.00
C LYS A 344 -37.22 9.31 39.14
N VAL A 345 -37.75 9.08 40.34
CA VAL A 345 -37.45 9.84 41.57
C VAL A 345 -37.08 8.83 42.65
N GLY A 346 -35.81 8.79 43.03
CA GLY A 346 -35.24 7.66 43.78
C GLY A 346 -35.44 6.35 43.01
N ASP A 347 -36.01 5.35 43.67
CA ASP A 347 -36.29 4.04 43.06
C ASP A 347 -37.69 3.93 42.43
N LYS A 348 -38.48 5.01 42.41
CA LYS A 348 -39.87 4.98 41.95
C LYS A 348 -40.07 5.82 40.70
N TRP A 349 -40.86 5.29 39.76
CA TRP A 349 -41.35 6.07 38.63
C TRP A 349 -42.61 6.82 39.04
N ARG A 350 -42.64 8.13 38.78
CA ARG A 350 -43.74 9.04 39.11
C ARG A 350 -44.22 9.76 37.86
N ILE A 351 -45.52 9.75 37.64
CA ILE A 351 -46.13 10.43 36.49
C ILE A 351 -46.13 11.93 36.73
N ASN A 352 -45.60 12.71 35.80
CA ASN A 352 -45.57 14.16 35.90
C ASN A 352 -46.48 14.85 34.87
N ASP A 353 -46.75 14.21 33.74
CA ASP A 353 -47.52 14.83 32.66
C ASP A 353 -48.36 13.79 31.90
N TYR A 354 -49.42 14.24 31.22
CA TYR A 354 -50.30 13.38 30.43
C TYR A 354 -50.94 14.17 29.28
N ALA A 355 -51.39 13.46 28.24
CA ALA A 355 -52.17 14.04 27.15
C ALA A 355 -53.40 13.19 26.82
N ALA A 356 -54.51 13.85 26.47
CA ALA A 356 -55.77 13.21 26.10
C ALA A 356 -56.18 13.51 24.65
N LYS A 357 -56.85 12.56 23.99
CA LYS A 357 -57.22 12.63 22.56
C LYS A 357 -58.15 13.81 22.23
N SER A 358 -58.83 14.36 23.22
CA SER A 358 -59.73 15.53 23.10
C SER A 358 -59.10 16.86 23.49
N GLY A 359 -57.82 16.89 23.86
CA GLY A 359 -57.12 18.10 24.29
C GLY A 359 -56.43 18.82 23.14
N LYS A 360 -56.60 20.14 23.09
CA LYS A 360 -55.91 21.12 22.21
C LYS A 360 -54.37 21.14 22.37
N TRP A 361 -53.70 20.01 22.27
CA TRP A 361 -52.24 19.92 22.40
C TRP A 361 -51.51 20.31 21.11
N PHE A 362 -52.24 20.50 20.01
CA PHE A 362 -51.69 20.93 18.71
C PHE A 362 -51.62 22.46 18.50
N LYS A 363 -52.01 23.28 19.48
CA LYS A 363 -51.90 24.75 19.35
C LYS A 363 -51.33 25.38 20.62
N ASN A 364 -50.01 25.51 20.64
CA ASN A 364 -49.25 26.72 21.05
C ASN A 364 -47.80 26.35 21.43
N ARG A 365 -46.95 26.26 20.41
CA ARG A 365 -45.58 26.78 20.46
C ARG A 365 -45.43 27.68 19.24
N GLY A 366 -45.89 28.91 19.39
CA GLY A 366 -45.60 30.07 18.56
C GLY A 366 -45.20 31.17 19.53
#